data_AF-A0A848TP78-F1
#
_entry.id   AF-A0A848TP78-F1
#
_cell.length_a   1.000
_cell.length_b   1.000
_cell.length_c   1.000
_cell.angle_alpha   90.00
_cell.angle_beta   90.00
_cell.angle_gamma   90.00
#
_symmetry.space_group_name_H-M   'P 1'
#
loop_
_entity.id
_entity.type
_entity.pdbx_description
1 polymer ?
#
loop_
_entity_poly.entity_id
_entity_poly.type
_entity_poly.pdbx_seq_one_letter_code
_entity_poly.pdbx_strand_id
1 'polypeptide(L)' 'MNLGLAFAAASLLPLLAVPAWAAHELDNRDIARGQSLYADHCAACHGADLKGQPDWRSPGPDG' A
#
# COMPACT_ATOMS: atom_id res chain seq x y z
N MET A 1 26.05 -0.53 -35.32
CA MET A 1 25.13 -1.54 -34.74
C MET A 1 24.91 -1.17 -33.28
N ASN A 2 23.66 -1.21 -32.79
CA ASN A 2 23.28 -1.37 -31.37
C ASN A 2 23.06 -0.13 -30.47
N LEU A 3 22.98 1.10 -30.98
CA LEU A 3 22.64 2.23 -30.09
C LEU A 3 21.16 2.19 -29.64
N GLY A 4 20.23 1.71 -30.48
CA GLY A 4 18.82 1.55 -30.13
C GLY A 4 18.51 0.37 -29.19
N LEU A 5 19.37 -0.64 -29.15
CA LEU A 5 19.21 -1.80 -28.28
C LEU A 5 19.57 -1.47 -26.81
N ALA A 6 20.50 -0.53 -26.61
CA ALA A 6 20.90 -0.05 -25.28
C ALA A 6 19.80 0.77 -24.58
N PHE A 7 19.04 1.59 -25.33
CA PHE A 7 17.90 2.35 -24.78
C PHE A 7 16.70 1.47 -24.43
N ALA A 8 16.46 0.40 -25.20
CA ALA A 8 15.42 -0.59 -24.90
C ALA A 8 15.72 -1.37 -23.61
N ALA A 9 16.99 -1.71 -23.37
CA ALA A 9 17.41 -2.41 -22.15
C ALA A 9 17.33 -1.54 -20.87
N ALA A 10 17.66 -0.24 -20.96
CA ALA A 10 17.59 0.68 -19.82
C ALA A 10 16.15 0.96 -19.35
N SER A 11 15.19 0.95 -20.27
CA SER A 11 13.77 1.17 -19.96
C SER A 11 13.10 -0.02 -19.25
N LEU A 12 13.70 -1.21 -19.34
CA LEU A 12 13.24 -2.43 -18.67
C LEU A 12 13.89 -2.64 -17.29
N LEU A 13 14.96 -1.90 -16.98
CA LEU A 13 15.69 -1.97 -15.71
C LEU A 13 14.83 -1.67 -14.45
N PRO A 14 13.91 -0.69 -14.43
CA PRO A 14 13.07 -0.46 -13.26
C PRO A 14 12.07 -1.59 -12.98
N LEU A 15 11.69 -2.41 -13.97
CA LEU A 15 10.78 -3.54 -13.74
C LEU A 15 11.41 -4.63 -12.85
N LEU A 16 12.73 -4.72 -12.81
CA LEU A 16 13.45 -5.73 -12.02
C LEU A 16 13.87 -5.20 -10.63
N ALA A 17 14.05 -3.88 -10.48
CA ALA A 17 14.59 -3.28 -9.25
C ALA A 17 13.52 -2.74 -8.28
N VAL A 18 12.34 -2.35 -8.77
CA VAL A 18 11.26 -1.77 -7.94
C VAL A 18 10.68 -2.72 -6.87
N PRO A 19 10.47 -4.04 -7.10
CA PRO A 19 9.86 -4.88 -6.07
C PRO A 19 10.76 -5.07 -4.85
N ALA A 20 12.08 -4.94 -4.99
CA ALA A 20 13.03 -5.08 -3.89
C ALA A 20 12.94 -3.94 -2.86
N TRP A 21 12.54 -2.73 -3.27
CA TRP A 21 12.44 -1.57 -2.38
C TRP A 21 11.11 -1.52 -1.61
N ALA A 22 10.03 -2.05 -2.19
CA ALA A 22 8.73 -2.11 -1.53
C ALA A 22 8.70 -3.13 -0.38
N ALA A 23 9.50 -4.20 -0.46
CA ALA A 23 9.51 -5.26 0.55
C ALA A 23 10.14 -4.82 1.88
N HIS A 24 11.14 -3.92 1.86
CA HIS A 24 11.84 -3.50 3.08
C HIS A 24 10.98 -2.70 4.07
N GLU A 25 9.89 -2.07 3.61
CA GLU A 25 9.02 -1.28 4.50
C GLU A 25 8.39 -2.13 5.61
N LEU A 26 8.21 -3.43 5.35
CA LEU A 26 7.62 -4.36 6.31
C LEU A 26 8.68 -5.12 7.13
N ASP A 27 9.97 -4.99 6.80
CA ASP A 27 11.04 -5.63 7.57
C ASP A 27 11.03 -5.11 9.01
N ASN A 28 11.18 -6.03 9.96
CA ASN A 28 11.19 -5.77 11.41
C ASN A 28 9.91 -5.08 11.94
N ARG A 29 8.79 -5.11 11.21
CA ARG A 29 7.49 -4.65 11.74
C ARG A 29 6.81 -5.79 12.49
N ASP A 30 6.24 -5.48 13.65
CA ASP A 30 5.38 -6.41 14.40
C ASP A 30 3.93 -6.28 13.92
N ILE A 31 3.59 -7.10 12.93
CA ILE A 31 2.27 -7.09 12.31
C ILE A 31 1.18 -7.55 13.29
N ALA A 32 1.49 -8.49 14.19
CA ALA A 32 0.53 -8.98 15.18
C ALA A 32 0.18 -7.89 16.21
N ARG A 33 1.18 -7.14 16.65
CA ARG A 33 0.96 -5.95 17.49
C ARG A 33 0.16 -4.88 16.75
N GLY A 34 0.48 -4.63 15.49
CA GLY A 34 -0.25 -3.70 14.63
C GLY A 34 -1.73 -4.07 14.49
N GLN A 35 -2.04 -5.36 14.30
CA GLN A 35 -3.42 -5.85 14.21
C GLN A 35 -4.20 -5.59 15.51
N SER A 36 -3.56 -5.82 16.67
CA SER A 36 -4.19 -5.55 17.98
C SER A 36 -4.48 -4.06 18.16
N LEU A 37 -3.52 -3.20 17.86
CA LEU A 37 -3.69 -1.74 17.91
C LEU A 37 -4.80 -1.25 16.97
N TYR A 38 -4.90 -1.83 15.77
CA TYR A 38 -5.97 -1.50 14.84
C TYR A 38 -7.35 -1.84 15.41
N ALA A 39 -7.50 -3.03 16.00
CA ALA A 39 -8.75 -3.46 16.62
C ALA A 39 -9.16 -2.53 17.78
N ASP A 40 -8.20 -2.16 18.62
CA ASP A 40 -8.45 -1.36 19.84
C ASP A 40 -8.75 0.11 19.54
N HIS A 41 -8.20 0.68 18.46
CA HIS A 41 -8.20 2.13 18.25
C HIS A 41 -8.81 2.59 16.92
N CYS A 42 -8.75 1.76 15.88
CA CYS A 42 -9.07 2.20 14.52
C CYS A 42 -10.38 1.60 14.00
N ALA A 43 -10.68 0.36 14.39
CA ALA A 43 -11.82 -0.41 13.88
C ALA A 43 -13.18 0.24 14.20
N ALA A 44 -13.27 1.06 15.25
CA ALA A 44 -14.48 1.80 15.60
C ALA A 44 -14.96 2.73 14.47
N CYS A 45 -14.04 3.26 13.66
CA CYS A 45 -14.35 4.11 12.51
C CYS A 45 -14.06 3.43 11.17
N HIS A 46 -13.02 2.60 11.09
CA HIS A 46 -12.60 1.98 9.83
C HIS A 46 -13.14 0.57 9.61
N GLY A 47 -13.92 0.05 10.56
CA GLY A 47 -14.48 -1.30 10.55
C GLY A 47 -13.42 -2.37 10.85
N ALA A 48 -13.87 -3.49 11.44
CA ALA A 48 -13.00 -4.63 11.76
C ALA A 48 -12.36 -5.24 10.50
N ASP A 49 -13.08 -5.23 9.37
CA ASP A 49 -12.65 -5.80 8.09
C ASP A 49 -12.07 -4.75 7.12
N LEU A 50 -11.63 -3.60 7.63
CA LEU A 50 -10.99 -2.52 6.86
C LEU A 50 -11.90 -1.92 5.76
N LYS A 51 -13.22 -1.87 5.99
CA LYS A 51 -14.19 -1.40 4.98
C LYS A 51 -14.47 0.10 5.03
N GLY A 52 -14.04 0.77 6.10
CA GLY A 52 -14.50 2.12 6.44
C GLY A 52 -15.91 2.10 7.02
N GLN A 53 -16.39 3.24 7.53
CA GLN A 53 -17.81 3.40 7.84
C GLN A 53 -18.66 3.22 6.57
N PRO A 54 -19.91 2.72 6.66
CA PRO A 54 -20.85 2.80 5.56
C PRO A 54 -20.94 4.24 5.03
N ASP A 55 -21.02 4.38 3.71
CA ASP A 55 -21.27 5.67 3.05
C ASP A 55 -20.28 6.80 3.38
N TRP A 56 -19.06 6.49 3.87
CA TRP A 56 -18.06 7.51 4.25
C TRP A 56 -17.60 8.42 3.10
N ARG A 57 -17.81 8.00 1.85
CA ARG A 57 -17.56 8.81 0.64
C ARG A 57 -18.80 9.54 0.13
N SER A 58 -19.96 9.27 0.73
CA SER A 58 -21.20 9.92 0.42
C SER A 58 -21.39 11.07 1.42
N PRO A 59 -21.79 12.26 0.96
CA PRO A 59 -22.11 13.37 1.85
C PRO A 59 -23.27 13.01 2.77
N GLY A 60 -23.26 13.56 3.98
CA GLY A 60 -24.38 13.42 4.90
C GLY A 60 -25.58 14.27 4.46
N PRO A 61 -26.67 14.28 5.25
CA PRO A 61 -27.79 15.21 5.05
C PRO A 61 -27.36 16.68 5.00
N ASP A 62 -26.23 17.00 5.64
CA ASP A 62 -25.69 18.35 5.79
C ASP A 62 -24.64 18.69 4.72
N GLY A 63 -24.37 17.77 3.78
CA GLY A 63 -23.29 17.86 2.80
C GLY A 63 -21.93 17.49 3.38
#